data_AF-A0A8T2NH82-F1
#
_entry.id   AF-A0A8T2NH82-F1
#
_cell.length_a   1.000
_cell.length_b   1.000
_cell.length_c   1.000
_cell.angle_alpha   90.00
_cell.angle_beta   90.00
_cell.angle_gamma   90.00
#
_symmetry.space_group_name_H-M   'P 1'
#
loop_
_entity.id
_entity.type
_entity.pdbx_description
1 polymer ?
#
loop_
_entity_poly.entity_id
_entity_poly.type
_entity_poly.pdbx_seq_one_letter_code
_entity_poly.pdbx_strand_id
1 'polypeptide(L)'
;MNEDHSTPKKEKQERLSKHKENMQHSQAEEEAQLLGQQRVFYDRNCRAFKRKVMVKRHEFEQGQIREELNKKKTQKEMEHAMLIRHDESTQELEQRQLRTLQKLRMDLIRLQHQTELENQIEYNNRRERELHRKHVMELRQQPKNLKAMEMQIKKQFQDTCKVQTKQYKALRNHQLEVTPKSEHKSILKALKEEQTRKLAILAEQYEQSINEMMASQALRLDEAQEAECQALRHQLQQEMELLNAYQSKIKMQTEAQHERELQKLEQKVSLRRAHLEQKIEEELASLQKERIERINHLQERQEREINTFDMESVRLGFGNLGTLDYPKEDYR
;
A
#
# COMPACT_ATOMS: atom_id res chain seq x y z
N MET A 1 54.53 -112.11 13.51
CA MET A 1 55.27 -113.29 13.99
C MET A 1 54.38 -114.09 14.93
N ASN A 2 53.78 -115.16 14.39
CA ASN A 2 53.32 -116.38 15.07
C ASN A 2 52.77 -117.25 13.93
N GLU A 3 53.62 -118.13 13.40
CA GLU A 3 53.27 -119.05 12.31
C GLU A 3 52.64 -120.31 12.90
N ASP A 4 51.33 -120.44 12.73
CA ASP A 4 50.58 -121.63 13.07
C ASP A 4 50.46 -122.50 11.81
N HIS A 5 51.01 -123.73 11.84
CA HIS A 5 51.20 -124.62 10.69
C HIS A 5 50.10 -125.69 10.51
N SER A 6 48.87 -125.43 10.98
CA SER A 6 47.72 -126.32 10.74
C SER A 6 46.42 -125.56 10.45
N THR A 7 46.46 -124.67 9.45
CA THR A 7 45.25 -124.17 8.79
C THR A 7 45.35 -124.44 7.28
N PRO A 8 44.37 -125.11 6.65
CA PRO A 8 44.38 -125.38 5.22
C PRO A 8 44.58 -124.07 4.42
N LYS A 9 45.37 -124.09 3.33
CA LYS A 9 45.62 -122.94 2.44
C LYS A 9 44.34 -122.15 2.10
N LYS A 10 43.21 -122.85 2.01
CA LYS A 10 41.87 -122.32 1.73
C LYS A 10 41.31 -121.42 2.86
N GLU A 11 41.46 -121.82 4.13
CA GLU A 11 40.98 -121.03 5.29
C GLU A 11 41.84 -119.78 5.54
N LYS A 12 43.16 -119.87 5.35
CA LYS A 12 44.05 -118.70 5.46
C LYS A 12 43.72 -117.66 4.38
N GLN A 13 43.41 -118.12 3.17
CA GLN A 13 43.00 -117.26 2.06
C GLN A 13 41.60 -116.66 2.25
N GLU A 14 40.67 -117.41 2.85
CA GLU A 14 39.34 -116.91 3.22
C GLU A 14 39.40 -115.86 4.34
N ARG A 15 40.25 -116.06 5.37
CA ARG A 15 40.51 -115.06 6.41
C ARG A 15 41.14 -113.77 5.85
N LEU A 16 42.09 -113.89 4.94
CA LEU A 16 42.68 -112.75 4.22
C LEU A 16 41.65 -112.04 3.34
N SER A 17 40.77 -112.78 2.66
CA SER A 17 39.68 -112.23 1.85
C SER A 17 38.68 -111.45 2.72
N LYS A 18 38.25 -112.03 3.84
CA LYS A 18 37.32 -111.38 4.79
C LYS A 18 37.95 -110.15 5.47
N HIS A 19 39.24 -110.19 5.78
CA HIS A 19 39.97 -109.02 6.30
C HIS A 19 40.08 -107.91 5.24
N LYS A 20 40.34 -108.27 3.97
CA LYS A 20 40.38 -107.32 2.86
C LYS A 20 39.00 -106.71 2.59
N GLU A 21 37.93 -107.50 2.64
CA GLU A 21 36.54 -107.04 2.51
C GLU A 21 36.16 -106.09 3.66
N ASN A 22 36.51 -106.43 4.91
CA ASN A 22 36.30 -105.54 6.06
C ASN A 22 37.07 -104.22 5.94
N MET A 23 38.33 -104.26 5.47
CA MET A 23 39.12 -103.05 5.23
C MET A 23 38.52 -102.19 4.12
N GLN A 24 38.04 -102.79 3.04
CA GLN A 24 37.34 -102.08 1.95
C GLN A 24 36.02 -101.49 2.43
N HIS A 25 35.28 -102.22 3.28
CA HIS A 25 34.04 -101.74 3.87
C HIS A 25 34.29 -100.55 4.81
N SER A 26 35.28 -100.65 5.70
CA SER A 26 35.70 -99.56 6.58
C SER A 26 36.17 -98.32 5.81
N GLN A 27 36.96 -98.51 4.74
CA GLN A 27 37.37 -97.41 3.85
C GLN A 27 36.17 -96.76 3.15
N ALA A 28 35.23 -97.56 2.65
CA ALA A 28 34.01 -97.04 2.03
C ALA A 28 33.10 -96.31 3.03
N GLU A 29 33.04 -96.77 4.28
CA GLU A 29 32.32 -96.09 5.37
C GLU A 29 32.98 -94.77 5.74
N GLU A 30 34.31 -94.72 5.88
CA GLU A 30 35.07 -93.49 6.14
C GLU A 30 34.92 -92.48 4.99
N GLU A 31 35.01 -92.94 3.73
CA GLU A 31 34.81 -92.11 2.54
C GLU A 31 33.37 -91.56 2.49
N ALA A 32 32.36 -92.41 2.76
CA ALA A 32 30.97 -91.98 2.81
C ALA A 32 30.70 -90.97 3.94
N GLN A 33 31.32 -91.13 5.10
CA GLN A 33 31.25 -90.17 6.20
C GLN A 33 31.88 -88.82 5.82
N LEU A 34 33.07 -88.83 5.22
CA LEU A 34 33.75 -87.61 4.77
C LEU A 34 32.93 -86.88 3.70
N LEU A 35 32.41 -87.59 2.69
CA LEU A 35 31.52 -87.03 1.67
C LEU A 35 30.24 -86.47 2.27
N GLY A 36 29.67 -87.14 3.28
CA GLY A 36 28.53 -86.66 4.05
C GLY A 36 28.81 -85.35 4.79
N GLN A 37 29.96 -85.25 5.47
CA GLN A 37 30.39 -84.02 6.14
C GLN A 37 30.63 -82.87 5.16
N GLN A 38 31.31 -83.13 4.05
CA GLN A 38 31.53 -82.15 2.99
C GLN A 38 30.20 -81.66 2.42
N ARG A 39 29.24 -82.56 2.15
CA ARG A 39 27.91 -82.19 1.65
C ARG A 39 27.18 -81.25 2.60
N VAL A 40 27.14 -81.57 3.91
CA VAL A 40 26.52 -80.71 4.93
C VAL A 40 27.21 -79.34 4.99
N PHE A 41 28.54 -79.31 4.90
CA PHE A 41 29.31 -78.06 4.87
C PHE A 41 28.96 -77.21 3.63
N TYR A 42 28.93 -77.81 2.44
CA TYR A 42 28.56 -77.10 1.21
C TYR A 42 27.11 -76.61 1.25
N ASP A 43 26.16 -77.44 1.70
CA ASP A 43 24.76 -77.07 1.81
C ASP A 43 24.55 -75.88 2.78
N ARG A 44 25.26 -75.89 3.92
CA ARG A 44 25.27 -74.78 4.88
C ARG A 44 25.85 -73.50 4.28
N ASN A 45 27.00 -73.59 3.59
CA ASN A 45 27.62 -72.43 2.93
C ASN A 45 26.74 -71.85 1.83
N CYS A 46 26.11 -72.71 1.01
CA CYS A 46 25.15 -72.30 0.00
C CYS A 46 23.96 -71.56 0.63
N ARG A 47 23.43 -72.04 1.75
CA ARG A 47 22.33 -71.36 2.46
C ARG A 47 22.76 -70.02 3.06
N ALA A 48 23.94 -69.95 3.69
CA ALA A 48 24.51 -68.70 4.22
C ALA A 48 24.76 -67.67 3.10
N PHE A 49 25.29 -68.10 1.96
CA PHE A 49 25.48 -67.25 0.79
C PHE A 49 24.16 -66.70 0.25
N LYS A 50 23.12 -67.54 0.13
CA LYS A 50 21.77 -67.10 -0.27
C LYS A 50 21.22 -66.03 0.68
N ARG A 51 21.40 -66.18 1.99
CA ARG A 51 21.02 -65.16 2.99
C ARG A 51 21.78 -63.85 2.77
N LYS A 52 23.10 -63.92 2.56
CA LYS A 52 23.96 -62.75 2.31
C LYS A 52 23.54 -61.99 1.04
N VAL A 53 23.26 -62.71 -0.05
CA VAL A 53 22.77 -62.10 -1.30
C VAL A 53 21.41 -61.43 -1.09
N MET A 54 20.50 -62.07 -0.33
CA MET A 54 19.19 -61.48 0.00
C MET A 54 19.34 -60.17 0.78
N VAL A 55 20.18 -60.14 1.82
CA VAL A 55 20.45 -58.92 2.60
C VAL A 55 21.06 -57.82 1.72
N LYS A 56 22.01 -58.17 0.84
CA LYS A 56 22.59 -57.21 -0.11
C LYS A 56 21.55 -56.64 -1.08
N ARG A 57 20.59 -57.46 -1.54
CA ARG A 57 19.44 -56.98 -2.33
C ARG A 57 18.59 -56.01 -1.53
N HIS A 58 18.28 -56.32 -0.27
CA HIS A 58 17.50 -55.45 0.61
C HIS A 58 18.18 -54.09 0.84
N GLU A 59 19.48 -54.07 1.09
CA GLU A 59 20.28 -52.83 1.23
C GLU A 59 20.21 -51.97 -0.03
N PHE A 60 20.33 -52.60 -1.21
CA PHE A 60 20.24 -51.90 -2.50
C PHE A 60 18.85 -51.29 -2.72
N GLU A 61 17.78 -52.04 -2.46
CA GLU A 61 16.40 -51.54 -2.54
C GLU A 61 16.15 -50.36 -1.59
N GLN A 62 16.67 -50.42 -0.35
CA GLN A 62 16.59 -49.31 0.59
C GLN A 62 17.30 -48.06 0.04
N GLY A 63 18.48 -48.23 -0.59
CA GLY A 63 19.20 -47.17 -1.26
C GLY A 63 18.38 -46.52 -2.38
N GLN A 64 17.78 -47.34 -3.26
CA GLN A 64 16.95 -46.86 -4.37
C GLN A 64 15.73 -46.08 -3.87
N ILE A 65 15.01 -46.60 -2.87
CA ILE A 65 13.83 -45.91 -2.30
C ILE A 65 14.23 -44.60 -1.64
N ARG A 66 15.36 -44.54 -0.93
CA ARG A 66 15.86 -43.28 -0.36
C ARG A 66 16.17 -42.25 -1.45
N GLU A 67 16.82 -42.66 -2.53
CA GLU A 67 17.13 -41.77 -3.65
C GLU A 67 15.86 -41.26 -4.34
N GLU A 68 14.89 -42.14 -4.62
CA GLU A 68 13.59 -41.79 -5.20
C GLU A 68 12.84 -40.77 -4.33
N LEU A 69 12.73 -41.04 -3.02
CA LEU A 69 12.06 -40.16 -2.08
C LEU A 69 12.76 -38.80 -1.95
N ASN A 70 14.10 -38.77 -1.98
CA ASN A 70 14.86 -37.53 -1.96
C ASN A 70 14.63 -36.70 -3.24
N LYS A 71 14.63 -37.32 -4.42
CA LYS A 71 14.32 -36.64 -5.68
C LYS A 71 12.91 -36.04 -5.66
N LYS A 72 11.92 -36.80 -5.19
CA LYS A 72 10.54 -36.34 -5.05
C LYS A 72 10.45 -35.14 -4.10
N LYS A 73 11.19 -35.17 -2.99
CA LYS A 73 11.28 -34.03 -2.05
C LYS A 73 11.86 -32.79 -2.72
N THR A 74 13.01 -32.90 -3.38
CA THR A 74 13.64 -31.75 -4.06
C THR A 74 12.75 -31.18 -5.17
N GLN A 75 12.06 -32.02 -5.93
CA GLN A 75 11.09 -31.55 -6.92
C GLN A 75 9.97 -30.74 -6.26
N LYS A 76 9.41 -31.23 -5.16
CA LYS A 76 8.35 -30.52 -4.42
C LYS A 76 8.82 -29.19 -3.83
N GLU A 77 10.02 -29.16 -3.26
CA GLU A 77 10.63 -27.90 -2.78
C GLU A 77 10.80 -26.88 -3.91
N MET A 78 11.17 -27.32 -5.12
CA MET A 78 11.28 -26.45 -6.29
C MET A 78 9.92 -25.91 -6.74
N GLU A 79 8.87 -26.75 -6.74
CA GLU A 79 7.49 -26.34 -7.03
C GLU A 79 6.99 -25.28 -6.04
N HIS A 80 7.22 -25.49 -4.74
CA HIS A 80 6.87 -24.52 -3.69
C HIS A 80 7.62 -23.19 -3.85
N ALA A 81 8.93 -23.24 -4.14
CA ALA A 81 9.72 -22.04 -4.40
C ALA A 81 9.22 -21.26 -5.63
N MET A 82 8.75 -21.95 -6.68
CA MET A 82 8.15 -21.29 -7.84
C MET A 82 6.83 -20.60 -7.50
N LEU A 83 5.97 -21.25 -6.70
CA LEU A 83 4.70 -20.66 -6.26
C LEU A 83 4.92 -19.40 -5.41
N ILE A 84 5.88 -19.42 -4.48
CA ILE A 84 6.24 -18.27 -3.66
C ILE A 84 6.70 -17.10 -4.53
N ARG A 85 7.61 -17.34 -5.48
CA ARG A 85 8.07 -16.29 -6.41
C ARG A 85 6.94 -15.72 -7.26
N HIS A 86 6.01 -16.56 -7.69
CA HIS A 86 4.86 -16.10 -8.46
C HIS A 86 3.93 -15.21 -7.61
N ASP A 87 3.67 -15.58 -6.36
CA ASP A 87 2.90 -14.78 -5.41
C ASP A 87 3.55 -13.41 -5.15
N GLU A 88 4.87 -13.39 -4.92
CA GLU A 88 5.67 -12.17 -4.76
C GLU A 88 5.58 -11.26 -5.99
N SER A 89 5.80 -11.81 -7.19
CA SER A 89 5.68 -11.05 -8.44
C SER A 89 4.27 -10.49 -8.66
N THR A 90 3.24 -11.27 -8.30
CA THR A 90 1.84 -10.82 -8.38
C THR A 90 1.58 -9.68 -7.40
N GLN A 91 2.04 -9.80 -6.15
CA GLN A 91 1.94 -8.74 -5.14
C GLN A 91 2.60 -7.45 -5.60
N GLU A 92 3.83 -7.52 -6.13
CA GLU A 92 4.55 -6.35 -6.65
C GLU A 92 3.77 -5.64 -7.77
N LEU A 93 3.18 -6.42 -8.69
CA LEU A 93 2.37 -5.90 -9.78
C LEU A 93 1.11 -5.19 -9.26
N GLU A 94 0.37 -5.83 -8.35
CA GLU A 94 -0.84 -5.24 -7.74
C GLU A 94 -0.51 -3.93 -6.99
N GLN A 95 0.59 -3.91 -6.21
CA GLN A 95 1.06 -2.70 -5.52
C GLN A 95 1.49 -1.59 -6.50
N ARG A 96 2.16 -1.95 -7.60
CA ARG A 96 2.57 -0.99 -8.63
C ARG A 96 1.35 -0.39 -9.35
N GLN A 97 0.36 -1.22 -9.68
CA GLN A 97 -0.89 -0.76 -10.28
C GLN A 97 -1.63 0.21 -9.36
N LEU A 98 -1.80 -0.15 -8.08
CA LEU A 98 -2.47 0.72 -7.10
C LEU A 98 -1.73 2.06 -6.96
N ARG A 99 -0.40 2.04 -6.79
CA ARG A 99 0.41 3.27 -6.70
C ARG A 99 0.28 4.14 -7.94
N THR A 100 0.24 3.55 -9.12
CA THR A 100 0.10 4.28 -10.38
C THR A 100 -1.27 4.97 -10.48
N LEU A 101 -2.36 4.24 -10.16
CA LEU A 101 -3.71 4.79 -10.14
C LEU A 101 -3.85 5.93 -9.13
N GLN A 102 -3.33 5.73 -7.92
CA GLN A 102 -3.34 6.73 -6.87
C GLN A 102 -2.56 7.99 -7.27
N LYS A 103 -1.37 7.82 -7.87
CA LYS A 103 -0.58 8.94 -8.38
C LYS A 103 -1.34 9.73 -9.44
N LEU A 104 -1.90 9.05 -10.45
CA LEU A 104 -2.67 9.69 -11.51
C LEU A 104 -3.89 10.45 -10.96
N ARG A 105 -4.60 9.87 -9.99
CA ARG A 105 -5.73 10.53 -9.32
C ARG A 105 -5.29 11.81 -8.61
N MET A 106 -4.15 11.77 -7.90
CA MET A 106 -3.64 12.96 -7.22
C MET A 106 -3.11 14.03 -8.18
N ASP A 107 -2.47 13.63 -9.26
CA ASP A 107 -1.99 14.56 -10.27
C ASP A 107 -3.17 15.26 -10.97
N LEU A 108 -4.26 14.54 -11.24
CA LEU A 108 -5.49 15.12 -11.78
C LEU A 108 -6.13 16.14 -10.81
N ILE A 109 -6.24 15.79 -9.52
CA ILE A 109 -6.77 16.69 -8.48
C ILE A 109 -5.90 17.94 -8.38
N ARG A 110 -4.57 17.79 -8.40
CA ARG A 110 -3.64 18.94 -8.37
C ARG A 110 -3.85 19.85 -9.58
N LEU A 111 -3.98 19.28 -10.78
CA LEU A 111 -4.25 20.05 -12.00
C LEU A 111 -5.60 20.79 -11.91
N GLN A 112 -6.65 20.09 -11.47
CA GLN A 112 -7.96 20.69 -11.28
C GLN A 112 -7.91 21.87 -10.29
N HIS A 113 -7.29 21.67 -9.12
CA HIS A 113 -7.16 22.73 -8.12
C HIS A 113 -6.39 23.94 -8.64
N GLN A 114 -5.34 23.70 -9.44
CA GLN A 114 -4.58 24.78 -10.08
C GLN A 114 -5.43 25.58 -11.06
N THR A 115 -6.20 24.90 -11.92
CA THR A 115 -7.11 25.57 -12.86
C THR A 115 -8.21 26.34 -12.14
N GLU A 116 -8.79 25.79 -11.08
CA GLU A 116 -9.79 26.50 -10.25
C GLU A 116 -9.20 27.77 -9.62
N LEU A 117 -7.97 27.71 -9.10
CA LEU A 117 -7.28 28.85 -8.52
C LEU A 117 -7.00 29.94 -9.55
N GLU A 118 -6.49 29.55 -10.73
CA GLU A 118 -6.25 30.47 -11.85
C GLU A 118 -7.53 31.18 -12.27
N ASN A 119 -8.63 30.43 -12.42
CA ASN A 119 -9.94 30.99 -12.73
C ASN A 119 -10.44 31.96 -11.66
N GLN A 120 -10.25 31.64 -10.37
CA GLN A 120 -10.64 32.53 -9.28
C GLN A 120 -9.82 33.82 -9.27
N ILE A 121 -8.51 33.75 -9.53
CA ILE A 121 -7.64 34.93 -9.65
C ILE A 121 -8.09 35.80 -10.82
N GLU A 122 -8.37 35.21 -11.99
CA GLU A 122 -8.86 35.95 -13.14
C GLU A 122 -10.23 36.61 -12.88
N TYR A 123 -11.13 35.91 -12.20
CA TYR A 123 -12.42 36.44 -11.77
C TYR A 123 -12.24 37.63 -10.82
N ASN A 124 -11.42 37.50 -9.79
CA ASN A 124 -11.11 38.56 -8.83
C ASN A 124 -10.59 39.81 -9.56
N ASN A 125 -9.58 39.64 -10.42
CA ASN A 125 -9.01 40.72 -11.22
C ASN A 125 -10.04 41.38 -12.15
N ARG A 126 -11.03 40.64 -12.66
CA ARG A 126 -12.10 41.18 -13.50
C ARG A 126 -13.06 42.04 -12.66
N ARG A 127 -13.47 41.55 -11.49
CA ARG A 127 -14.37 42.27 -10.57
C ARG A 127 -13.75 43.57 -10.07
N GLU A 128 -12.46 43.56 -9.73
CA GLU A 128 -11.74 44.77 -9.34
C GLU A 128 -11.70 45.81 -10.48
N ARG A 129 -11.44 45.36 -11.72
CA ARG A 129 -11.46 46.24 -12.90
C ARG A 129 -12.85 46.81 -13.17
N GLU A 130 -13.91 46.03 -13.00
CA GLU A 130 -15.30 46.50 -13.14
C GLU A 130 -15.63 47.58 -12.11
N LEU A 131 -15.24 47.36 -10.84
CA LEU A 131 -15.44 48.34 -9.78
C LEU A 131 -14.66 49.62 -10.04
N HIS A 132 -13.39 49.51 -10.44
CA HIS A 132 -12.56 50.66 -10.79
C HIS A 132 -13.17 51.48 -11.95
N ARG A 133 -13.69 50.81 -12.99
CA ARG A 133 -14.38 51.51 -14.09
C ARG A 133 -15.63 52.25 -13.60
N LYS A 134 -16.40 51.67 -12.68
CA LYS A 134 -17.56 52.31 -12.07
C LYS A 134 -17.14 53.59 -11.34
N HIS A 135 -16.12 53.51 -10.48
CA HIS A 135 -15.61 54.66 -9.73
C HIS A 135 -15.09 55.78 -10.63
N VAL A 136 -14.34 55.44 -11.69
CA VAL A 136 -13.88 56.43 -12.68
C VAL A 136 -15.06 57.10 -13.39
N MET A 137 -16.12 56.36 -13.71
CA MET A 137 -17.32 56.92 -14.34
C MET A 137 -18.09 57.86 -13.41
N GLU A 138 -18.14 57.57 -12.11
CA GLU A 138 -18.75 58.44 -11.10
C GLU A 138 -17.96 59.73 -10.93
N LEU A 139 -16.62 59.65 -10.84
CA LEU A 139 -15.73 60.81 -10.79
C LEU A 139 -15.89 61.70 -12.03
N ARG A 140 -16.03 61.11 -13.22
CA ARG A 140 -16.31 61.87 -14.46
C ARG A 140 -17.67 62.58 -14.44
N GLN A 141 -18.66 62.04 -13.74
CA GLN A 141 -19.99 62.63 -13.61
C GLN A 141 -20.06 63.67 -12.50
N GLN A 142 -19.16 63.61 -11.51
CA GLN A 142 -19.13 64.47 -10.34
C GLN A 142 -19.19 65.97 -10.68
N PRO A 143 -18.42 66.53 -11.63
CA PRO A 143 -18.50 67.96 -11.95
C PRO A 143 -19.88 68.40 -12.46
N LYS A 144 -20.59 67.53 -13.19
CA LYS A 144 -21.95 67.83 -13.67
C LYS A 144 -22.95 67.88 -12.52
N ASN A 145 -22.85 66.95 -11.59
CA ASN A 145 -23.71 66.88 -10.41
C ASN A 145 -23.46 68.07 -9.48
N LEU A 146 -22.19 68.41 -9.23
CA LEU A 146 -21.80 69.57 -8.43
C LEU A 146 -22.31 70.88 -9.04
N LYS A 147 -22.16 71.07 -10.36
CA LYS A 147 -22.68 72.26 -11.04
C LYS A 147 -24.19 72.41 -10.92
N ALA A 148 -24.94 71.31 -10.93
CA ALA A 148 -26.39 71.33 -10.74
C ALA A 148 -26.77 71.79 -9.32
N MET A 149 -26.07 71.29 -8.29
CA MET A 149 -26.25 71.74 -6.90
C MET A 149 -25.82 73.20 -6.71
N GLU A 150 -24.69 73.60 -7.30
CA GLU A 150 -24.20 74.99 -7.28
C GLU A 150 -25.24 75.95 -7.87
N MET A 151 -25.87 75.61 -9.01
CA MET A 151 -26.93 76.42 -9.59
C MET A 151 -28.15 76.56 -8.66
N GLN A 152 -28.48 75.52 -7.91
CA GLN A 152 -29.59 75.56 -6.94
C GLN A 152 -29.28 76.50 -5.77
N ILE A 153 -28.07 76.40 -5.19
CA ILE A 153 -27.60 77.30 -4.13
C ILE A 153 -27.55 78.76 -4.64
N LYS A 154 -27.05 78.96 -5.87
CA LYS A 154 -27.00 80.27 -6.51
C LYS A 154 -28.39 80.87 -6.71
N LYS A 155 -29.37 80.07 -7.11
CA LYS A 155 -30.76 80.52 -7.23
C LYS A 155 -31.33 80.95 -5.88
N GLN A 156 -31.11 80.16 -4.83
CA GLN A 156 -31.53 80.50 -3.46
C GLN A 156 -30.89 81.81 -2.98
N PHE A 157 -29.59 82.00 -3.22
CA PHE A 157 -28.89 83.25 -2.89
C PHE A 157 -29.46 84.45 -3.65
N GLN A 158 -29.71 84.32 -4.96
CA GLN A 158 -30.30 85.39 -5.77
C GLN A 158 -31.69 85.77 -5.27
N ASP A 159 -32.53 84.79 -4.94
CA ASP A 159 -33.88 85.05 -4.46
C ASP A 159 -33.86 85.70 -3.06
N THR A 160 -32.93 85.29 -2.20
CA THR A 160 -32.69 85.92 -0.89
C THR A 160 -32.23 87.37 -1.04
N CYS A 161 -31.30 87.65 -1.96
CA CYS A 161 -30.86 89.02 -2.28
C CYS A 161 -32.00 89.91 -2.80
N LYS A 162 -32.90 89.36 -3.64
CA LYS A 162 -34.08 90.08 -4.13
C LYS A 162 -35.02 90.45 -2.99
N VAL A 163 -35.26 89.52 -2.06
CA VAL A 163 -36.07 89.77 -0.86
C VAL A 163 -35.45 90.86 0.00
N GLN A 164 -34.14 90.78 0.28
CA GLN A 164 -33.37 91.82 0.99
C GLN A 164 -33.53 93.20 0.34
N THR A 165 -33.41 93.25 -0.99
CA THR A 165 -33.53 94.51 -1.74
C THR A 165 -34.93 95.11 -1.62
N LYS A 166 -35.99 94.28 -1.67
CA LYS A 166 -37.37 94.73 -1.47
C LYS A 166 -37.59 95.23 -0.04
N GLN A 167 -37.09 94.50 0.96
CA GLN A 167 -37.18 94.88 2.37
C GLN A 167 -36.46 96.20 2.65
N TYR A 168 -35.26 96.41 2.11
CA TYR A 168 -34.53 97.68 2.19
C TYR A 168 -35.34 98.85 1.60
N LYS A 169 -35.93 98.68 0.40
CA LYS A 169 -36.76 99.73 -0.21
C LYS A 169 -37.97 100.09 0.63
N ALA A 170 -38.67 99.09 1.16
CA ALA A 170 -39.82 99.29 2.04
C ALA A 170 -39.42 100.01 3.34
N LEU A 171 -38.35 99.55 4.00
CA LEU A 171 -37.83 100.15 5.23
C LEU A 171 -37.35 101.59 5.00
N ARG A 172 -36.67 101.86 3.87
CA ARG A 172 -36.23 103.20 3.48
C ARG A 172 -37.39 104.15 3.27
N ASN A 173 -38.43 103.73 2.55
CA ASN A 173 -39.60 104.57 2.31
C ASN A 173 -40.29 104.92 3.64
N HIS A 174 -40.55 103.92 4.48
CA HIS A 174 -41.16 104.12 5.79
C HIS A 174 -40.35 105.07 6.69
N GLN A 175 -39.02 104.87 6.77
CA GLN A 175 -38.13 105.74 7.55
C GLN A 175 -38.17 107.21 7.10
N LEU A 176 -38.26 107.47 5.79
CA LEU A 176 -38.38 108.83 5.26
C LEU A 176 -39.74 109.48 5.53
N GLU A 177 -40.81 108.69 5.65
CA GLU A 177 -42.15 109.17 5.98
C GLU A 177 -42.29 109.55 7.47
N VAL A 178 -41.63 108.81 8.37
CA VAL A 178 -41.80 108.98 9.83
C VAL A 178 -40.76 109.89 10.49
N THR A 179 -39.71 110.31 9.79
CA THR A 179 -38.62 111.12 10.36
C THR A 179 -38.56 112.55 9.80
N PRO A 180 -38.10 113.54 10.60
CA PRO A 180 -37.94 114.92 10.16
C PRO A 180 -36.88 115.07 9.05
N LYS A 181 -37.11 115.99 8.10
CA LYS A 181 -36.21 116.23 6.96
C LYS A 181 -34.76 116.56 7.34
N SER A 182 -34.54 117.14 8.53
CA SER A 182 -33.20 117.44 9.06
C SER A 182 -32.34 116.20 9.29
N GLU A 183 -32.96 115.03 9.52
CA GLU A 183 -32.28 113.77 9.85
C GLU A 183 -32.18 112.80 8.67
N HIS A 184 -32.89 113.06 7.57
CA HIS A 184 -32.94 112.16 6.40
C HIS A 184 -31.56 111.78 5.86
N LYS A 185 -30.59 112.69 5.91
CA LYS A 185 -29.23 112.44 5.42
C LYS A 185 -28.48 111.38 6.23
N SER A 186 -28.60 111.40 7.57
CA SER A 186 -27.92 110.41 8.43
C SER A 186 -28.60 109.05 8.32
N ILE A 187 -29.94 109.03 8.30
CA ILE A 187 -30.75 107.80 8.19
C ILE A 187 -30.49 107.09 6.86
N LEU A 188 -30.48 107.82 5.74
CA LEU A 188 -30.18 107.23 4.43
C LEU A 188 -28.77 106.64 4.37
N LYS A 189 -27.78 107.27 5.01
CA LYS A 189 -26.42 106.76 5.11
C LYS A 189 -26.40 105.45 5.91
N ALA A 190 -27.00 105.43 7.10
CA ALA A 190 -27.07 104.25 7.96
C ALA A 190 -27.82 103.08 7.31
N LEU A 191 -28.96 103.34 6.66
CA LEU A 191 -29.71 102.31 5.94
C LEU A 191 -28.90 101.71 4.79
N LYS A 192 -28.13 102.53 4.08
CA LYS A 192 -27.27 102.07 2.98
C LYS A 192 -26.09 101.23 3.51
N GLU A 193 -25.44 101.66 4.58
CA GLU A 193 -24.39 100.89 5.25
C GLU A 193 -24.91 99.53 5.74
N GLU A 194 -26.10 99.52 6.36
CA GLU A 194 -26.76 98.30 6.82
C GLU A 194 -27.18 97.38 5.66
N GLN A 195 -27.64 97.95 4.53
CA GLN A 195 -27.90 97.18 3.30
C GLN A 195 -26.62 96.53 2.76
N THR A 196 -25.51 97.28 2.68
CA THR A 196 -24.22 96.76 2.23
C THR A 196 -23.72 95.65 3.15
N ARG A 197 -23.83 95.83 4.47
CA ARG A 197 -23.46 94.81 5.45
C ARG A 197 -24.29 93.54 5.30
N LYS A 198 -25.61 93.65 5.17
CA LYS A 198 -26.52 92.51 4.96
C LYS A 198 -26.23 91.75 3.67
N LEU A 199 -25.94 92.46 2.58
CA LEU A 199 -25.54 91.83 1.31
C LEU A 199 -24.17 91.15 1.40
N ALA A 200 -23.22 91.72 2.15
CA ALA A 200 -21.92 91.10 2.41
C ALA A 200 -22.07 89.78 3.20
N ILE A 201 -22.89 89.77 4.26
CA ILE A 201 -23.18 88.55 5.02
C ILE A 201 -23.83 87.48 4.14
N LEU A 202 -24.79 87.85 3.28
CA LEU A 202 -25.40 86.90 2.35
C LEU A 202 -24.37 86.34 1.35
N ALA A 203 -23.43 87.15 0.89
CA ALA A 203 -22.37 86.71 -0.02
C ALA A 203 -21.42 85.72 0.67
N GLU A 204 -21.04 85.99 1.91
CA GLU A 204 -20.22 85.09 2.74
C GLU A 204 -20.95 83.76 3.01
N GLN A 205 -22.24 83.81 3.35
CA GLN A 205 -23.07 82.61 3.53
C GLN A 205 -23.20 81.78 2.23
N TYR A 206 -23.32 82.44 1.08
CA TYR A 206 -23.34 81.76 -0.21
C TYR A 206 -22.01 81.06 -0.51
N GLU A 207 -20.89 81.75 -0.30
CA GLU A 207 -19.56 81.17 -0.50
C GLU A 207 -19.31 79.99 0.45
N GLN A 208 -19.67 80.14 1.72
CA GLN A 208 -19.59 79.07 2.71
C GLN A 208 -20.46 77.88 2.30
N SER A 209 -21.71 78.10 1.91
CA SER A 209 -22.63 77.03 1.50
C SER A 209 -22.13 76.26 0.27
N ILE A 210 -21.51 76.95 -0.70
CA ILE A 210 -20.87 76.27 -1.84
C ILE A 210 -19.68 75.44 -1.38
N ASN A 211 -18.77 76.02 -0.59
CA ASN A 211 -17.57 75.33 -0.14
C ASN A 211 -17.91 74.08 0.70
N GLU A 212 -18.86 74.20 1.62
CA GLU A 212 -19.36 73.09 2.44
C GLU A 212 -20.00 71.99 1.58
N MET A 213 -20.85 72.36 0.61
CA MET A 213 -21.47 71.40 -0.31
C MET A 213 -20.41 70.66 -1.14
N MET A 214 -19.43 71.38 -1.70
CA MET A 214 -18.36 70.79 -2.50
C MET A 214 -17.50 69.83 -1.67
N ALA A 215 -17.09 70.24 -0.47
CA ALA A 215 -16.29 69.41 0.43
C ALA A 215 -17.05 68.17 0.92
N SER A 216 -18.32 68.35 1.32
CA SER A 216 -19.18 67.25 1.78
C SER A 216 -19.43 66.23 0.66
N GLN A 217 -19.69 66.69 -0.56
CA GLN A 217 -19.96 65.81 -1.68
C GLN A 217 -18.71 65.09 -2.20
N ALA A 218 -17.53 65.71 -2.09
CA ALA A 218 -16.25 65.04 -2.35
C ALA A 218 -15.99 63.93 -1.33
N LEU A 219 -16.04 64.27 -0.04
CA LEU A 219 -15.81 63.30 1.05
C LEU A 219 -16.78 62.13 1.00
N ARG A 220 -18.08 62.39 0.77
CA ARG A 220 -19.09 61.33 0.64
C ARG A 220 -18.82 60.40 -0.54
N LEU A 221 -18.32 60.92 -1.66
CA LEU A 221 -17.98 60.08 -2.81
C LEU A 221 -16.78 59.19 -2.48
N ASP A 222 -15.74 59.75 -1.89
CA ASP A 222 -14.53 59.01 -1.50
C ASP A 222 -14.86 57.91 -0.49
N GLU A 223 -15.62 58.22 0.57
CA GLU A 223 -16.07 57.25 1.58
C GLU A 223 -16.91 56.12 0.97
N ALA A 224 -17.82 56.44 0.03
CA ALA A 224 -18.63 55.44 -0.64
C ALA A 224 -17.78 54.51 -1.51
N GLN A 225 -16.83 55.06 -2.28
CA GLN A 225 -15.93 54.26 -3.13
C GLN A 225 -15.01 53.38 -2.29
N GLU A 226 -14.49 53.88 -1.17
CA GLU A 226 -13.68 53.09 -0.25
C GLU A 226 -14.48 51.94 0.37
N ALA A 227 -15.69 52.21 0.85
CA ALA A 227 -16.57 51.18 1.41
C ALA A 227 -16.88 50.07 0.39
N GLU A 228 -17.15 50.43 -0.87
CA GLU A 228 -17.35 49.46 -1.94
C GLU A 228 -16.08 48.62 -2.23
N CYS A 229 -14.90 49.24 -2.22
CA CYS A 229 -13.63 48.53 -2.38
C CYS A 229 -13.39 47.53 -1.25
N GLN A 230 -13.63 47.94 0.00
CA GLN A 230 -13.48 47.08 1.16
C GLN A 230 -14.48 45.91 1.12
N ALA A 231 -15.74 46.18 0.79
CA ALA A 231 -16.77 45.15 0.65
C ALA A 231 -16.41 44.14 -0.44
N LEU A 232 -15.97 44.60 -1.62
CA LEU A 232 -15.55 43.71 -2.70
C LEU A 232 -14.35 42.86 -2.30
N ARG A 233 -13.31 43.46 -1.70
CA ARG A 233 -12.14 42.71 -1.22
C ARG A 233 -12.52 41.62 -0.22
N HIS A 234 -13.39 41.96 0.73
CA HIS A 234 -13.86 40.99 1.72
C HIS A 234 -14.63 39.85 1.06
N GLN A 235 -15.51 40.15 0.11
CA GLN A 235 -16.25 39.13 -0.63
C GLN A 235 -15.31 38.20 -1.42
N LEU A 236 -14.38 38.75 -2.21
CA LEU A 236 -13.46 37.94 -3.02
C LEU A 236 -12.53 37.08 -2.14
N GLN A 237 -12.15 37.59 -0.97
CA GLN A 237 -11.37 36.83 0.02
C GLN A 237 -12.17 35.66 0.60
N GLN A 238 -13.44 35.87 0.97
CA GLN A 238 -14.31 34.79 1.45
C GLN A 238 -14.53 33.70 0.38
N GLU A 239 -14.73 34.10 -0.89
CA GLU A 239 -14.87 33.17 -2.01
C GLU A 239 -13.60 32.32 -2.18
N MET A 240 -12.42 32.93 -2.06
CA MET A 240 -11.13 32.23 -2.11
C MET A 240 -10.95 31.25 -0.94
N GLU A 241 -11.33 31.66 0.28
CA GLU A 241 -11.28 30.80 1.46
C GLU A 241 -12.20 29.59 1.33
N LEU A 242 -13.41 29.79 0.77
CA LEU A 242 -14.35 28.70 0.50
C LEU A 242 -13.78 27.73 -0.54
N LEU A 243 -13.15 28.24 -1.61
CA LEU A 243 -12.48 27.41 -2.61
C LEU A 243 -11.35 26.58 -1.97
N ASN A 244 -10.49 27.21 -1.17
CA ASN A 244 -9.41 26.52 -0.46
C ASN A 244 -9.91 25.44 0.50
N ALA A 245 -11.01 25.70 1.21
CA ALA A 245 -11.65 24.72 2.09
C ALA A 245 -12.22 23.53 1.30
N TYR A 246 -12.86 23.81 0.15
CA TYR A 246 -13.39 22.78 -0.73
C TYR A 246 -12.28 21.89 -1.31
N GLN A 247 -11.21 22.48 -1.82
CA GLN A 247 -10.04 21.75 -2.33
C GLN A 247 -9.37 20.90 -1.25
N SER A 248 -9.21 21.47 -0.03
CA SER A 248 -8.66 20.73 1.11
C SER A 248 -9.53 19.53 1.48
N LYS A 249 -10.86 19.68 1.45
CA LYS A 249 -11.79 18.59 1.71
C LYS A 249 -11.68 17.47 0.67
N ILE A 250 -11.61 17.80 -0.62
CA ILE A 250 -11.42 16.80 -1.69
C ILE A 250 -10.11 16.04 -1.49
N LYS A 251 -9.01 16.76 -1.23
CA LYS A 251 -7.70 16.16 -1.02
C LYS A 251 -7.73 15.16 0.15
N MET A 252 -8.25 15.58 1.31
CA MET A 252 -8.34 14.73 2.50
C MET A 252 -9.24 13.50 2.26
N GLN A 253 -10.39 13.67 1.60
CA GLN A 253 -11.27 12.55 1.25
C GLN A 253 -10.59 11.56 0.30
N THR A 254 -9.83 12.06 -0.68
CA THR A 254 -9.08 11.22 -1.62
C THR A 254 -7.96 10.47 -0.91
N GLU A 255 -7.19 11.12 -0.04
CA GLU A 255 -6.14 10.48 0.77
C GLU A 255 -6.73 9.39 1.68
N ALA A 256 -7.86 9.66 2.33
CA ALA A 256 -8.56 8.65 3.13
C ALA A 256 -9.06 7.47 2.28
N GLN A 257 -9.49 7.70 1.04
CA GLN A 257 -9.82 6.63 0.12
C GLN A 257 -8.58 5.81 -0.27
N HIS A 258 -7.44 6.46 -0.51
CA HIS A 258 -6.19 5.79 -0.86
C HIS A 258 -5.71 4.86 0.27
N GLU A 259 -5.83 5.31 1.51
CA GLU A 259 -5.50 4.50 2.68
C GLU A 259 -6.39 3.26 2.79
N ARG A 260 -7.70 3.40 2.56
CA ARG A 260 -8.63 2.25 2.54
C ARG A 260 -8.33 1.28 1.39
N GLU A 261 -7.98 1.78 0.22
CA GLU A 261 -7.59 0.95 -0.93
C GLU A 261 -6.30 0.16 -0.61
N LEU A 262 -5.33 0.80 0.04
CA LEU A 262 -4.09 0.16 0.48
C LEU A 262 -4.35 -0.95 1.50
N GLN A 263 -5.11 -0.66 2.56
CA GLN A 263 -5.46 -1.64 3.59
C GLN A 263 -6.21 -2.84 3.00
N LYS A 264 -7.14 -2.63 2.06
CA LYS A 264 -7.84 -3.71 1.36
C LYS A 264 -6.89 -4.58 0.54
N LEU A 265 -5.92 -3.97 -0.15
CA LEU A 265 -4.92 -4.71 -0.91
C LEU A 265 -4.02 -5.52 0.03
N GLU A 266 -3.55 -4.94 1.13
CA GLU A 266 -2.73 -5.61 2.14
C GLU A 266 -3.46 -6.81 2.76
N GLN A 267 -4.74 -6.65 3.12
CA GLN A 267 -5.58 -7.75 3.61
C GLN A 267 -5.72 -8.88 2.59
N LYS A 268 -5.98 -8.54 1.33
CA LYS A 268 -6.10 -9.52 0.24
C LYS A 268 -4.79 -10.30 0.04
N VAL A 269 -3.66 -9.59 0.02
CA VAL A 269 -2.33 -10.18 -0.13
C VAL A 269 -2.00 -11.07 1.06
N SER A 270 -2.27 -10.60 2.29
CA SER A 270 -2.04 -11.36 3.52
C SER A 270 -2.85 -12.65 3.55
N LEU A 271 -4.14 -12.59 3.20
CA LEU A 271 -5.00 -13.78 3.13
C LEU A 271 -4.50 -14.78 2.07
N ARG A 272 -4.14 -14.29 0.87
CA ARG A 272 -3.59 -15.14 -0.20
C ARG A 272 -2.30 -15.81 0.25
N ARG A 273 -1.42 -15.07 0.93
CA ARG A 273 -0.15 -15.58 1.47
C ARG A 273 -0.38 -16.66 2.51
N ALA A 274 -1.27 -16.43 3.47
CA ALA A 274 -1.61 -17.40 4.50
C ALA A 274 -2.15 -18.72 3.90
N HIS A 275 -3.03 -18.63 2.90
CA HIS A 275 -3.52 -19.82 2.20
C HIS A 275 -2.44 -20.57 1.43
N LEU A 276 -1.50 -19.84 0.80
CA LEU A 276 -0.36 -20.45 0.11
C LEU A 276 0.55 -21.18 1.10
N GLU A 277 0.87 -20.55 2.22
CA GLU A 277 1.70 -21.13 3.28
C GLU A 277 1.05 -22.38 3.90
N GLN A 278 -0.24 -22.31 4.22
CA GLN A 278 -1.00 -23.45 4.70
C GLN A 278 -0.96 -24.62 3.69
N LYS A 279 -1.18 -24.35 2.41
CA LYS A 279 -1.14 -25.38 1.37
C LYS A 279 0.24 -26.03 1.27
N ILE A 280 1.31 -25.23 1.34
CA ILE A 280 2.69 -25.74 1.34
C ILE A 280 2.93 -26.63 2.55
N GLU A 281 2.50 -26.21 3.74
CA GLU A 281 2.63 -26.99 4.97
C GLU A 281 1.89 -28.34 4.90
N GLU A 282 0.64 -28.33 4.42
CA GLU A 282 -0.16 -29.54 4.21
C GLU A 282 0.50 -30.50 3.20
N GLU A 283 1.02 -29.98 2.08
CA GLU A 283 1.74 -30.78 1.08
C GLU A 283 3.03 -31.38 1.63
N LEU A 284 3.80 -30.63 2.43
CA LEU A 284 5.02 -31.11 3.09
C LEU A 284 4.70 -32.20 4.13
N ALA A 285 3.65 -32.01 4.92
CA ALA A 285 3.19 -33.00 5.89
C ALA A 285 2.73 -34.29 5.20
N SER A 286 1.96 -34.18 4.11
CA SER A 286 1.53 -35.33 3.30
C SER A 286 2.73 -36.06 2.68
N LEU A 287 3.71 -35.33 2.15
CA LEU A 287 4.91 -35.92 1.57
C LEU A 287 5.74 -36.67 2.62
N GLN A 288 5.88 -36.10 3.82
CA GLN A 288 6.59 -36.73 4.92
C GLN A 288 5.87 -38.00 5.41
N LYS A 289 4.54 -37.98 5.46
CA LYS A 289 3.73 -39.17 5.76
C LYS A 289 3.96 -40.28 4.74
N GLU A 290 3.85 -39.97 3.44
CA GLU A 290 4.11 -40.92 2.35
C GLU A 290 5.53 -41.51 2.44
N ARG A 291 6.52 -40.68 2.76
CA ARG A 291 7.91 -41.11 2.94
C ARG A 291 8.03 -42.16 4.04
N ILE A 292 7.40 -41.93 5.19
CA ILE A 292 7.43 -42.85 6.34
C ILE A 292 6.72 -44.16 5.98
N GLU A 293 5.52 -44.08 5.41
CA GLU A 293 4.73 -45.26 5.02
C GLU A 293 5.48 -46.15 4.03
N ARG A 294 6.15 -45.55 3.03
CA ARG A 294 6.90 -46.30 2.02
C ARG A 294 8.14 -46.97 2.58
N ILE A 295 8.83 -46.33 3.53
CA ILE A 295 9.97 -46.91 4.24
C ILE A 295 9.51 -48.07 5.13
N ASN A 296 8.44 -47.86 5.91
CA ASN A 296 7.90 -48.89 6.81
C ASN A 296 7.43 -50.11 6.02
N HIS A 297 6.69 -49.90 4.92
CA HIS A 297 6.22 -51.00 4.07
C HIS A 297 7.38 -51.84 3.51
N LEU A 298 8.46 -51.17 3.08
CA LEU A 298 9.67 -51.87 2.61
C LEU A 298 10.30 -52.69 3.75
N GLN A 299 10.46 -52.09 4.93
CA GLN A 299 11.07 -52.74 6.08
C GLN A 299 10.25 -53.96 6.53
N GLU A 300 8.93 -53.84 6.64
CA GLU A 300 8.03 -54.93 6.98
C GLU A 300 8.08 -56.08 5.96
N ARG A 301 8.23 -55.76 4.66
CA ARG A 301 8.41 -56.77 3.61
C ARG A 301 9.74 -57.50 3.79
N GLN A 302 10.82 -56.75 3.99
CA GLN A 302 12.17 -57.30 4.15
C GLN A 302 12.28 -58.15 5.43
N GLU A 303 11.67 -57.72 6.53
CA GLU A 303 11.59 -58.47 7.78
C GLU A 303 10.82 -59.79 7.59
N ARG A 304 9.67 -59.77 6.90
CA ARG A 304 8.92 -60.99 6.55
C ARG A 304 9.74 -61.94 5.67
N GLU A 305 10.47 -61.43 4.68
CA GLU A 305 11.36 -62.23 3.85
C GLU A 305 12.48 -62.87 4.67
N ILE A 306 13.12 -62.12 5.58
CA ILE A 306 14.16 -62.64 6.48
C ILE A 306 13.58 -63.71 7.40
N ASN A 307 12.46 -63.44 8.06
CA ASN A 307 11.82 -64.39 8.97
C ASN A 307 11.43 -65.68 8.26
N THR A 308 10.85 -65.58 7.05
CA THR A 308 10.49 -66.76 6.24
C THR A 308 11.74 -67.55 5.85
N PHE A 309 12.80 -66.86 5.42
CA PHE A 309 14.07 -67.50 5.06
C PHE A 309 14.74 -68.18 6.26
N ASP A 310 14.75 -67.55 7.42
CA ASP A 310 15.37 -68.07 8.63
C ASP A 310 14.57 -69.27 9.18
N MET A 311 13.22 -69.21 9.18
CA MET A 311 12.36 -70.35 9.52
C MET A 311 12.57 -71.56 8.59
N GLU A 312 12.66 -71.34 7.28
CA GLU A 312 12.93 -72.41 6.33
C GLU A 312 14.36 -72.97 6.51
N SER A 313 15.34 -72.13 6.84
CA SER A 313 16.71 -72.57 7.13
C SER A 313 16.74 -73.53 8.31
N VAL A 314 16.04 -73.18 9.41
CA VAL A 314 15.89 -74.04 10.59
C VAL A 314 15.19 -75.36 10.23
N ARG A 315 14.12 -75.31 9.43
CA ARG A 315 13.39 -76.53 9.00
C ARG A 315 14.26 -77.49 8.20
N LEU A 316 15.21 -76.96 7.42
CA LEU A 316 16.17 -77.76 6.64
C LEU A 316 17.36 -78.25 7.48
N GLY A 317 17.37 -78.00 8.79
CA GLY A 317 18.45 -78.43 9.70
C GLY A 317 19.65 -77.48 9.74
N PHE A 318 19.57 -76.33 9.07
CA PHE A 318 20.57 -75.27 9.22
C PHE A 318 20.23 -74.46 10.48
N GLY A 319 21.12 -74.47 11.48
CA GLY A 319 20.98 -73.63 12.68
C GLY A 319 20.99 -72.12 12.34
N ASN A 320 21.01 -71.24 13.34
CA ASN A 320 20.99 -69.80 13.10
C ASN A 320 22.13 -69.35 12.17
N LEU A 321 21.77 -68.85 10.99
CA LEU A 321 22.70 -68.39 9.96
C LEU A 321 23.06 -66.89 10.11
N GLY A 322 22.46 -66.21 11.10
CA GLY A 322 22.70 -64.79 11.38
C GLY A 322 24.06 -64.48 12.01
N THR A 323 24.79 -65.47 12.51
CA THR A 323 26.05 -65.31 13.27
C THR A 323 27.27 -65.90 12.58
N LEU A 324 27.23 -66.17 11.27
CA LEU A 324 28.42 -66.63 10.55
C LEU A 324 29.33 -65.43 10.22
N ASP A 325 30.04 -64.92 11.23
CA ASP A 325 31.30 -64.22 10.98
C ASP A 325 32.25 -65.25 10.37
N TYR A 326 32.57 -65.06 9.09
CA TYR A 326 33.66 -65.78 8.46
C TYR A 326 34.94 -65.44 9.25
N PRO A 327 35.77 -66.42 9.66
CA PRO A 327 37.14 -66.12 10.02
C PRO A 327 37.74 -65.33 8.84
N LYS A 328 38.28 -64.14 9.11
CA LYS A 328 39.09 -63.42 8.13
C LYS A 328 40.17 -64.40 7.66
N GLU A 329 40.14 -64.79 6.40
CA GLU A 329 41.33 -65.35 5.77
C GLU A 329 42.33 -64.20 5.66
N ASP A 330 43.22 -64.12 6.64
CA ASP A 330 44.46 -63.36 6.54
C ASP A 330 45.30 -64.01 5.44
N TYR A 331 45.09 -63.57 4.19
CA TYR A 331 46.09 -63.76 3.14
C TYR A 331 47.18 -62.71 3.33
N ARG A 332 48.38 -63.19 3.65
CA ARG A 332 49.65 -62.48 3.51
C ARG A 332 49.94 -62.12 2.08
#